data_AF-A0A920QWV7-F1
#
_entry.id   AF-A0A920QWV7-F1
#
_cell.length_a   1.000
_cell.length_b   1.000
_cell.length_c   1.000
_cell.angle_alpha   90.00
_cell.angle_beta   90.00
_cell.angle_gamma   90.00
#
_symmetry.space_group_name_H-M   'P 1'
#
loop_
_entity.id
_entity.type
_entity.pdbx_description
1 polymer ?
#
loop_
_entity_poly.entity_id
_entity_poly.type
_entity_poly.pdbx_seq_one_letter_code
_entity_poly.pdbx_strand_id
1 'polypeptide(L)'
;MPTYVYESIPADGGAPERFEVVQGMSEEPLAVHPQTGEPVRRVITGGLGVTGKPIRRSTVVNKSLAAATPCGCSPDGAGPDHPTG
;
A
#
# COMPACT_ATOMS: atom_id res chain seq x y z
N MET A 1 6.58 21.88 6.10
CA MET A 1 5.34 21.66 6.88
C MET A 1 4.42 20.81 6.01
N PRO A 2 4.02 19.60 6.43
CA PRO A 2 3.20 18.73 5.62
C PRO A 2 1.73 19.18 5.57
N THR A 3 1.06 18.79 4.50
CA THR A 3 -0.39 18.90 4.34
C THR A 3 -0.98 17.50 4.49
N TYR A 4 -1.97 17.36 5.36
CA TYR A 4 -2.73 16.12 5.53
C TYR A 4 -4.15 16.31 5.00
N VAL A 5 -4.72 15.22 4.48
CA VAL A 5 -6.14 15.16 4.11
C VAL A 5 -6.94 14.71 5.32
N TYR A 6 -8.02 15.42 5.63
CA TYR A 6 -9.01 15.06 6.64
C TYR A 6 -10.37 14.86 5.98
N GLU A 7 -11.26 14.13 6.65
CA GLU A 7 -12.66 14.02 6.25
C GLU A 7 -13.63 14.22 7.44
N SER A 8 -14.77 14.87 7.19
CA SER A 8 -15.82 15.07 8.18
C SER A 8 -16.63 13.80 8.43
N ILE A 9 -17.20 13.71 9.64
CA ILE A 9 -18.02 12.58 10.10
C ILE A 9 -19.40 13.13 10.49
N PRO A 10 -20.30 13.38 9.52
CA PRO A 10 -21.64 13.88 9.82
C PRO A 10 -22.42 12.88 10.68
N ALA A 11 -23.00 13.35 11.78
CA ALA A 11 -23.76 12.51 12.72
C ALA A 11 -25.06 11.96 12.09
N ASP A 12 -25.63 12.72 11.15
CA ASP A 12 -26.88 12.40 10.46
C ASP A 12 -26.72 11.39 9.32
N GLY A 13 -25.51 10.83 9.14
CA GLY A 13 -25.21 9.90 8.05
C GLY A 13 -25.11 10.56 6.67
N GLY A 14 -24.89 11.87 6.63
CA GLY A 14 -24.64 12.63 5.41
C GLY A 14 -23.35 12.23 4.69
N ALA A 15 -23.10 12.85 3.53
CA ALA A 15 -21.87 12.63 2.79
C ALA A 15 -20.67 13.29 3.52
N PRO A 16 -19.57 12.56 3.76
CA PRO A 16 -18.36 13.14 4.35
C PRO A 16 -17.67 14.08 3.37
N GLU A 17 -17.22 15.23 3.85
CA GLU A 17 -16.46 16.22 3.09
C GLU A 17 -14.97 16.04 3.34
N ARG A 18 -14.15 16.11 2.28
CA ARG A 18 -12.69 16.00 2.37
C ARG A 18 -12.02 17.35 2.17
N PHE A 19 -11.03 17.63 3.00
CA PHE A 19 -10.30 18.89 2.97
C PHE A 19 -8.84 18.70 3.36
N GLU A 20 -8.00 19.64 2.97
CA GLU A 20 -6.57 19.64 3.23
C GLU A 20 -6.22 20.58 4.38
N VAL A 21 -5.40 20.11 5.32
CA VAL A 21 -4.93 20.90 6.45
C VAL A 21 -3.42 20.84 6.53
N VAL A 22 -2.82 22.03 6.58
CA VAL A 22 -1.41 22.21 6.86
C VAL A 22 -1.20 22.02 8.36
N GLN A 23 -0.41 21.03 8.75
CA GLN A 23 -0.19 20.67 10.17
C GLN A 23 1.30 20.36 10.40
N GLY A 24 1.82 20.69 11.57
CA GLY A 24 3.16 20.26 12.00
C GLY A 24 3.24 18.75 12.23
N MET A 25 4.37 18.11 11.89
CA MET A 25 4.56 16.66 12.12
C MET A 25 4.49 16.26 13.60
N SER A 26 4.80 17.18 14.51
CA SER A 26 4.78 16.97 15.96
C SER A 26 3.45 17.36 16.61
N GLU A 27 2.51 17.91 15.85
CA GLU A 27 1.21 18.31 16.38
C GLU A 27 0.25 17.12 16.44
N GLU A 28 -0.68 17.16 17.39
CA GLU A 28 -1.73 16.15 17.49
C GLU A 28 -2.70 16.26 16.30
N PRO A 29 -3.22 15.13 15.78
CA PRO A 29 -4.22 15.14 14.72
C PRO A 29 -5.48 15.94 15.11
N LEU A 30 -6.07 16.65 14.14
CA LEU A 30 -7.35 17.33 14.40
C LEU A 30 -8.46 16.31 14.64
N ALA A 31 -9.23 16.55 15.70
CA ALA A 31 -10.44 15.79 16.02
C ALA A 31 -11.71 16.51 15.54
N VAL A 32 -11.66 17.84 15.35
CA VAL A 32 -12.78 18.67 14.91
C VAL A 32 -12.37 19.62 13.79
N HIS A 33 -13.31 19.93 12.89
CA HIS A 33 -13.12 20.86 11.79
C HIS A 33 -13.01 22.29 12.35
N PRO A 34 -11.97 23.07 12.00
CA PRO A 34 -11.75 24.40 12.58
C PRO A 34 -12.82 25.43 12.18
N GLN A 35 -13.48 25.23 11.03
CA GLN A 35 -14.55 26.12 10.55
C GLN A 35 -15.97 25.67 10.93
N THR A 36 -16.31 24.38 10.82
CA THR A 36 -17.67 23.87 11.04
C THR A 36 -17.89 23.31 12.44
N GLY A 37 -16.80 22.96 13.16
CA GLY A 37 -16.87 22.28 14.45
C GLY A 37 -17.26 20.80 14.37
N GLU A 38 -17.46 20.26 13.18
CA GLU A 38 -17.82 18.86 12.99
C GLU A 38 -16.66 17.92 13.34
N PRO A 39 -16.95 16.71 13.82
CA PRO A 39 -15.90 15.72 14.05
C PRO A 39 -15.24 15.31 12.73
N VAL A 40 -13.91 15.20 12.74
CA VAL A 40 -13.12 14.86 11.56
C VAL A 40 -12.13 13.73 11.86
N ARG A 41 -11.67 13.04 10.81
CA ARG A 41 -10.58 12.06 10.91
C ARG A 41 -9.55 12.26 9.81
N ARG A 42 -8.29 11.97 10.12
CA ARG A 42 -7.20 12.03 9.13
C ARG A 42 -7.32 10.88 8.13
N VAL A 43 -7.34 11.21 6.85
CA VAL A 43 -7.34 10.25 5.74
C VAL A 43 -5.88 9.88 5.44
N ILE A 44 -5.51 8.64 5.76
CA ILE A 44 -4.18 8.10 5.44
C ILE A 44 -4.26 7.48 4.04
N THR A 45 -3.95 8.27 3.01
CA THR A 45 -3.88 7.79 1.62
C THR A 45 -2.52 7.11 1.39
N GLY A 46 -2.35 5.92 1.96
CA GLY A 46 -1.23 5.01 1.70
C GLY A 46 -1.69 3.91 0.75
N GLY A 47 -1.01 3.77 -0.39
CA GLY A 47 -1.45 2.98 -1.55
C GLY A 47 -1.93 1.58 -1.20
N LEU A 48 -3.10 1.20 -1.75
CA LEU A 48 -3.68 -0.14 -1.85
C LEU A 48 -2.94 -1.20 -1.00
N GLY A 49 -3.00 -1.07 0.32
CA GLY A 49 -2.42 -2.02 1.23
C GLY A 49 -3.31 -3.24 1.24
N VAL A 50 -3.24 -4.07 0.19
CA VAL A 50 -3.87 -5.38 0.02
C VAL A 50 -4.85 -5.74 1.16
N THR A 51 -6.02 -5.09 1.18
CA THR A 51 -7.18 -5.59 1.93
C THR A 51 -7.84 -6.71 1.11
N GLY A 52 -7.01 -7.55 0.51
CA GLY A 52 -7.39 -8.76 -0.21
C GLY A 52 -7.16 -9.93 0.71
N LYS A 53 -8.07 -10.91 0.67
CA LYS A 53 -7.96 -12.20 1.36
C LYS A 53 -6.52 -12.73 1.33
N PRO A 54 -6.06 -13.46 2.36
CA PRO A 54 -4.74 -14.09 2.33
C PRO A 54 -4.56 -14.81 1.00
N ILE A 55 -3.43 -14.55 0.35
CA ILE A 55 -3.12 -15.15 -0.95
C ILE A 55 -3.30 -16.66 -0.76
N ARG A 56 -4.17 -17.27 -1.58
CA ARG A 56 -4.45 -18.71 -1.49
C ARG A 56 -3.11 -19.45 -1.49
N ARG A 57 -2.94 -20.48 -0.66
CA ARG A 57 -1.73 -21.32 -0.65
C ARG A 57 -1.34 -21.82 -2.05
N SER A 58 -2.29 -21.96 -2.97
CA SER A 58 -2.07 -22.32 -4.37
C SER A 58 -1.28 -21.29 -5.19
N THR A 59 -1.22 -20.04 -4.75
CA THR A 59 -0.42 -18.97 -5.38
C THR A 59 0.96 -18.83 -4.70
N VAL A 60 1.21 -19.57 -3.62
CA VAL A 60 2.53 -19.66 -3.00
C VAL A 60 3.31 -20.75 -3.71
N VAL A 61 4.24 -20.36 -4.57
CA VAL A 61 5.17 -21.30 -5.20
C VAL A 61 6.19 -21.73 -4.16
N ASN A 62 6.43 -23.04 -4.05
CA ASN A 62 7.50 -23.55 -3.22
C ASN A 62 8.85 -23.22 -3.89
N LYS A 63 9.68 -22.40 -3.21
CA LYS A 63 11.01 -21.98 -3.66
C LYS A 63 12.01 -23.13 -3.86
N SER A 64 11.70 -24.34 -3.39
CA SER A 64 12.50 -25.54 -3.63
C SER A 64 12.12 -26.30 -4.91
N LEU A 65 11.06 -25.88 -5.62
CA LEU A 65 10.68 -26.49 -6.89
C LEU A 65 11.58 -25.95 -8.01
N ALA A 66 12.05 -26.84 -8.89
CA ALA A 66 12.90 -26.47 -10.03
C ALA A 66 12.25 -25.41 -10.95
N ALA A 67 10.92 -25.39 -11.04
CA ALA A 67 10.15 -24.41 -11.81
C ALA A 67 10.04 -23.03 -11.14
N ALA A 68 10.45 -22.90 -9.87
CA ALA A 68 10.49 -21.64 -9.14
C ALA A 68 11.82 -20.88 -9.31
N THR A 69 12.80 -21.51 -9.99
CA THR A 69 14.05 -20.85 -10.37
C THR A 69 13.73 -19.82 -11.44
N PRO A 70 13.98 -18.51 -11.22
CA PRO A 70 13.81 -17.52 -12.26
C PRO A 70 14.72 -17.90 -13.44
N CYS A 71 14.21 -17.86 -14.67
CA CYS A 71 15.03 -18.04 -15.87
C CYS A 71 16.17 -17.02 -15.84
N GLY A 72 17.37 -17.49 -15.47
CA GLY A 72 18.57 -16.68 -15.34
C GLY A 72 19.11 -16.31 -16.71
N CYS A 73 18.56 -15.23 -17.29
CA CYS A 73 19.11 -14.64 -18.49
C CYS A 73 20.31 -13.74 -18.13
N SER A 74 21.52 -14.31 -18.29
CA SER A 74 22.82 -13.70 -18.65
C SER A 74 23.71 -13.05 -17.56
N PRO A 75 25.02 -12.83 -17.81
CA PRO A 75 25.98 -13.52 -18.70
C PRO A 75 27.34 -13.80 -17.99
N ASP A 76 27.79 -15.05 -17.83
CA ASP A 76 29.24 -15.36 -17.85
C ASP A 76 29.47 -16.87 -17.87
N GLY A 77 30.20 -17.33 -18.89
CA GLY A 77 31.02 -18.55 -18.90
C GLY A 77 30.44 -19.87 -18.37
N ALA A 78 29.79 -20.64 -19.26
CA ALA A 78 30.02 -22.09 -19.46
C ALA A 78 28.88 -22.65 -20.33
N GLY A 79 29.13 -22.80 -21.64
CA GLY A 79 28.24 -23.56 -22.50
C GLY A 79 28.25 -25.04 -22.10
N PRO A 80 27.15 -25.80 -22.24
CA PRO A 80 27.22 -27.24 -22.13
C PRO A 80 27.98 -27.76 -23.35
N ASP A 81 29.15 -28.35 -23.09
CA ASP A 81 29.85 -29.22 -24.01
C ASP A 81 28.85 -30.24 -24.58
N HIS A 82 28.75 -30.26 -25.90
CA HIS A 82 28.04 -31.28 -26.67
C HIS A 82 28.90 -32.55 -26.68
N PRO A 83 28.47 -33.69 -26.11
CA PRO A 83 29.04 -34.97 -26.48
C PRO A 83 28.22 -35.56 -27.63
N THR A 84 28.98 -36.11 -28.56
CA THR A 84 28.58 -36.84 -29.76
C THR A 84 27.76 -38.09 -29.43
N GLY A 85 26.80 -38.41 -30.29
CA GLY A 85 26.04 -39.66 -30.33
C GLY A 85 25.05 -39.66 -31.49
#